data_AF-A0A797M4Y5-F1
#
_entry.id   AF-A0A797M4Y5-F1
#
_cell.length_a   1.000
_cell.length_b   1.000
_cell.length_c   1.000
_cell.angle_alpha   90.00
_cell.angle_beta   90.00
_cell.angle_gamma   90.00
#
_symmetry.space_group_name_H-M   'P 1'
#
loop_
_entity.id
_entity.type
_entity.pdbx_description
1 polymer ?
#
loop_
_entity_poly.entity_id
_entity_poly.type
_entity_poly.pdbx_seq_one_letter_code
_entity_poly.pdbx_strand_id
1 'polypeptide(L)'
;MNAELMRLISNIIRTGVIFDVNPQTWEVRVRSGGLETGWLRWSTARAGAFSVWVPPATGEQVAFVCIGGNPETAIIIGSLWSDDIPAPGSTLKEIIMTAPDGAVFRYDADAGALEVKGIKTASIQADTRITLDT
;
A
#
# COMPACT_ATOMS: atom_id res chain seq x y z
N MET A 1 4.75 -26.64 -27.25
CA MET A 1 4.84 -25.69 -26.12
C MET A 1 4.78 -26.49 -24.83
N ASN A 2 5.71 -26.32 -23.89
CA ASN A 2 5.76 -27.10 -22.64
C ASN A 2 4.70 -26.59 -21.65
N ALA A 3 3.77 -27.45 -21.19
CA ALA A 3 2.67 -27.07 -20.31
C ALA A 3 3.15 -26.50 -18.96
N GLU A 4 4.26 -27.02 -18.43
CA GLU A 4 4.84 -26.52 -17.18
C GLU A 4 5.45 -25.13 -17.37
N LEU A 5 6.08 -24.87 -18.52
CA LEU A 5 6.59 -23.54 -18.85
C LEU A 5 5.45 -22.52 -18.91
N MET A 6 4.32 -22.88 -19.52
CA MET A 6 3.14 -22.01 -19.55
C MET A 6 2.59 -21.76 -18.14
N ARG A 7 2.54 -22.79 -17.29
CA ARG A 7 2.11 -22.65 -15.89
C ARG A 7 3.00 -21.68 -15.10
N LEU A 8 4.33 -21.78 -15.26
CA LEU A 8 5.28 -20.88 -14.59
C LEU A 8 5.15 -19.45 -15.10
N ILE A 9 5.08 -19.26 -16.42
CA ILE A 9 4.90 -17.93 -17.04
C ILE A 9 3.61 -17.28 -16.55
N SER A 10 2.50 -18.01 -16.51
CA SER A 10 1.21 -17.50 -16.02
C SER A 10 1.20 -17.13 -14.54
N ASN A 11 2.18 -17.60 -13.76
CA ASN A 11 2.28 -17.28 -12.33
C ASN A 11 3.27 -16.16 -12.02
N ILE A 12 4.02 -15.63 -12.99
CA ILE A 12 5.06 -14.61 -12.73
C ILE A 12 4.46 -13.39 -12.03
N ILE A 13 3.29 -12.91 -12.44
CA ILE A 13 2.61 -11.78 -11.82
C ILE A 13 1.16 -12.17 -11.56
N ARG A 14 0.67 -11.90 -10.35
CA ARG A 14 -0.69 -12.21 -9.93
C ARG A 14 -1.26 -11.07 -9.11
N THR A 15 -2.58 -10.99 -9.06
CA THR A 15 -3.32 -10.12 -8.15
C THR A 15 -4.06 -10.95 -7.11
N GLY A 16 -4.30 -10.39 -5.94
CA GLY A 16 -5.04 -11.07 -4.88
C GLY A 16 -5.44 -10.13 -3.76
N VAL A 17 -6.08 -10.68 -2.73
CA VAL A 17 -6.58 -9.94 -1.57
C VAL A 17 -5.86 -10.42 -0.32
N ILE A 18 -5.34 -9.49 0.48
CA ILE A 18 -4.70 -9.80 1.76
C ILE A 18 -5.76 -10.35 2.73
N PHE A 19 -5.48 -11.50 3.35
CA PHE A 19 -6.35 -12.09 4.36
C PHE A 19 -5.71 -12.17 5.75
N ASP A 20 -4.40 -11.96 5.86
CA ASP A 20 -3.68 -11.98 7.13
C ASP A 20 -2.45 -11.06 7.06
N VAL A 21 -2.13 -10.39 8.17
CA VAL A 21 -1.06 -9.38 8.26
C VAL A 21 -0.26 -9.60 9.55
N ASN A 22 1.06 -9.75 9.42
CA ASN A 22 1.99 -9.81 10.54
C ASN A 22 2.89 -8.56 10.56
N PRO A 23 2.57 -7.55 11.39
CA PRO A 23 3.37 -6.34 11.50
C PRO A 23 4.72 -6.54 12.18
N GLN A 24 4.91 -7.62 12.94
CA GLN A 24 6.18 -7.90 13.62
C GLN A 24 7.24 -8.43 12.66
N THR A 25 6.82 -9.20 11.65
CA THR A 25 7.71 -9.76 10.64
C THR A 25 7.63 -9.05 9.29
N TRP A 26 6.79 -8.01 9.14
CA TRP A 26 6.57 -7.26 7.90
C TRP A 26 6.12 -8.16 6.74
N GLU A 27 5.19 -9.09 7.04
CA GLU A 27 4.69 -10.10 6.11
C GLU A 27 3.17 -10.12 6.03
N VAL A 28 2.64 -10.49 4.87
CA VAL A 28 1.21 -10.69 4.61
C VAL A 28 0.94 -12.06 3.99
N ARG A 29 -0.31 -12.52 4.06
CA ARG A 29 -0.81 -13.65 3.27
C ARG A 29 -1.91 -13.19 2.32
N VAL A 30 -1.87 -13.70 1.09
CA VAL A 30 -2.72 -13.25 -0.02
C VAL A 30 -3.51 -14.42 -0.58
N ARG A 31 -4.79 -14.18 -0.86
CA ARG A 31 -5.66 -15.10 -1.61
C ARG A 31 -5.74 -14.63 -3.06
N SER A 32 -5.45 -15.52 -4.01
CA SER A 32 -5.45 -15.22 -5.45
C SER A 32 -6.05 -16.39 -6.23
N GLY A 33 -7.33 -16.27 -6.59
CA GLY A 33 -8.11 -17.40 -7.13
C GLY A 33 -8.14 -18.56 -6.12
N GLY A 34 -7.75 -19.76 -6.57
CA GLY A 34 -7.61 -20.93 -5.70
C GLY A 34 -6.30 -21.03 -4.90
N LEU A 35 -5.41 -20.04 -4.97
CA LEU A 35 -4.17 -20.02 -4.18
C LEU A 35 -4.36 -19.23 -2.88
N GLU A 36 -3.90 -19.79 -1.77
CA GLU A 36 -3.55 -19.05 -0.57
C GLU A 36 -2.05 -19.12 -0.35
N THR A 37 -1.39 -17.98 -0.21
CA THR A 37 0.06 -17.93 -0.06
C THR A 37 0.50 -18.28 1.37
N GLY A 38 1.78 -18.60 1.51
CA GLY A 38 2.49 -18.44 2.78
C GLY A 38 2.71 -16.96 3.11
N TRP A 39 3.62 -16.69 4.06
CA TRP A 39 4.03 -15.34 4.44
C TRP A 39 4.91 -14.70 3.36
N LEU A 40 4.49 -13.55 2.85
CA LEU A 40 5.18 -12.79 1.82
C LEU A 40 5.56 -11.42 2.36
N ARG A 41 6.77 -10.95 2.06
CA ARG A 41 7.18 -9.57 2.34
C ARG A 41 6.37 -8.58 1.53
N TRP A 42 5.96 -7.47 2.16
CA TRP A 42 5.35 -6.36 1.42
C TRP A 42 6.34 -5.26 1.04
N SER A 43 6.13 -4.64 -0.12
CA SER A 43 6.90 -3.47 -0.57
C SER A 43 6.51 -2.20 0.21
N THR A 44 7.48 -1.34 0.48
CA THR A 44 7.26 0.04 0.95
C THR A 44 7.89 1.04 -0.02
N ALA A 45 7.47 2.30 0.00
CA ALA A 45 8.02 3.35 -0.82
C ALA A 45 9.54 3.51 -0.63
N ARG A 46 10.05 3.37 0.60
CA ARG A 46 11.48 3.46 0.93
C ARG A 46 11.81 2.60 2.15
N ALA A 47 12.91 1.84 2.05
CA ALA A 47 13.45 0.97 3.12
C ALA A 47 14.98 1.14 3.25
N GLY A 48 15.45 2.38 3.43
CA GLY A 48 16.87 2.71 3.55
C GLY A 48 17.09 3.89 4.49
N ALA A 49 18.00 4.81 4.14
CA ALA A 49 18.24 6.03 4.92
C ALA A 49 16.97 6.86 5.15
N PHE A 50 16.08 6.87 4.17
CA PHE A 50 14.67 7.21 4.36
C PHE A 50 13.88 5.90 4.49
N SER A 51 12.99 5.84 5.47
CA SER A 51 12.13 4.69 5.73
C SER A 51 10.68 5.15 5.86
N VAL A 52 9.76 4.46 5.17
CA VAL A 52 8.33 4.77 5.21
C VAL A 52 7.59 3.57 5.79
N TRP A 53 6.81 3.80 6.84
CA TRP A 53 5.98 2.79 7.47
C TRP A 53 4.50 3.11 7.25
N VAL A 54 3.89 2.37 6.33
CA VAL A 54 2.44 2.35 6.06
C VAL A 54 2.10 0.89 5.79
N PRO A 55 1.69 0.11 6.82
CA PRO A 55 1.43 -1.30 6.64
C PRO A 55 0.16 -1.52 5.82
N PRO A 56 0.09 -2.61 5.04
CA PRO A 56 -1.13 -2.98 4.34
C PRO A 56 -2.20 -3.50 5.31
N ALA A 57 -3.44 -3.59 4.84
CA ALA A 57 -4.59 -4.06 5.62
C ALA A 57 -5.20 -5.36 5.07
N THR A 58 -5.87 -6.12 5.94
CA THR A 58 -6.76 -7.20 5.51
C THR A 58 -7.88 -6.65 4.63
N GLY A 59 -8.17 -7.33 3.51
CA GLY A 59 -9.12 -6.89 2.49
C GLY A 59 -8.48 -6.04 1.38
N GLU A 60 -7.23 -5.61 1.54
CA GLU A 60 -6.54 -4.83 0.52
C GLU A 60 -6.18 -5.68 -0.71
N GLN A 61 -6.54 -5.19 -1.89
CA GLN A 61 -6.15 -5.81 -3.15
C GLN A 61 -4.71 -5.43 -3.49
N VAL A 62 -3.90 -6.41 -3.86
CA VAL A 62 -2.47 -6.24 -4.14
C VAL A 62 -2.03 -6.98 -5.39
N ALA A 63 -0.94 -6.50 -5.99
CA ALA A 63 -0.16 -7.22 -6.99
C ALA A 63 1.07 -7.85 -6.32
N PHE A 64 1.41 -9.07 -6.73
CA PHE A 64 2.61 -9.76 -6.28
C PHE A 64 3.31 -10.49 -7.43
N VAL A 65 4.63 -10.57 -7.33
CA VAL A 65 5.49 -11.21 -8.32
C VAL A 65 6.05 -12.49 -7.74
N CYS A 66 5.89 -13.61 -8.45
CA CYS A 66 6.45 -14.90 -8.11
C CYS A 66 7.78 -15.08 -8.85
N ILE A 67 8.90 -15.04 -8.14
CA ILE A 67 10.24 -15.17 -8.75
C ILE A 67 10.35 -16.56 -9.41
N GLY A 68 10.64 -16.58 -10.71
CA GLY A 68 10.65 -17.82 -11.50
C GLY A 68 9.28 -18.50 -11.66
N GLY A 69 8.18 -17.82 -11.35
CA GLY A 69 6.83 -18.39 -11.38
C GLY A 69 6.47 -19.24 -10.17
N ASN A 70 7.28 -19.25 -9.11
CA ASN A 70 7.02 -19.97 -7.86
C ASN A 70 6.35 -19.07 -6.80
N PRO A 71 5.08 -19.30 -6.42
CA PRO A 71 4.39 -18.49 -5.41
C PRO A 71 5.02 -18.49 -4.01
N GLU A 72 5.84 -19.48 -3.65
CA GLU A 72 6.55 -19.49 -2.36
C GLU A 72 7.66 -18.44 -2.28
N THR A 73 8.11 -17.94 -3.42
CA THR A 73 9.15 -16.90 -3.51
C THR A 73 8.58 -15.52 -3.77
N ALA A 74 7.26 -15.38 -3.61
CA ALA A 74 6.57 -14.17 -4.00
C ALA A 74 6.86 -12.99 -3.09
N ILE A 75 6.80 -11.79 -3.67
CA ILE A 75 6.85 -10.52 -2.94
C ILE A 75 5.71 -9.64 -3.41
N ILE A 76 5.12 -8.87 -2.49
CA ILE A 76 4.12 -7.86 -2.87
C ILE A 76 4.86 -6.69 -3.52
N ILE A 77 4.33 -6.21 -4.64
CA ILE A 77 4.93 -5.11 -5.42
C ILE A 77 4.07 -3.85 -5.45
N GLY A 78 2.84 -3.91 -4.91
CA GLY A 78 2.00 -2.73 -4.75
C GLY A 78 0.55 -3.04 -4.41
N SER A 79 -0.12 -1.99 -3.94
CA SER A 79 -1.55 -1.96 -3.66
C SER A 79 -2.32 -1.55 -4.92
N LEU A 80 -3.54 -2.07 -5.06
CA LEU A 80 -4.44 -1.78 -6.15
C LEU A 80 -5.78 -1.30 -5.59
N TRP A 81 -6.37 -0.30 -6.23
CA TRP A 81 -7.77 0.06 -5.97
C TRP A 81 -8.69 -1.07 -6.43
N SER A 82 -9.80 -1.24 -5.71
CA SER A 82 -10.82 -2.24 -6.00
C SER A 82 -12.22 -1.64 -5.84
N ASP A 83 -13.24 -2.36 -6.26
CA ASP A 83 -14.63 -1.94 -6.02
C ASP A 83 -14.94 -1.90 -4.51
N ASP A 84 -14.33 -2.79 -3.73
CA ASP A 84 -14.47 -2.82 -2.26
C ASP A 84 -13.71 -1.68 -1.57
N ILE A 85 -12.57 -1.27 -2.12
CA ILE A 85 -11.70 -0.20 -1.59
C ILE A 85 -11.32 0.74 -2.74
N PRO A 86 -12.20 1.70 -3.10
CA PRO A 86 -11.98 2.61 -4.21
C PRO A 86 -10.93 3.67 -3.88
N ALA A 87 -10.39 4.30 -4.93
CA ALA A 87 -9.48 5.44 -4.78
C ALA A 87 -10.17 6.60 -4.02
N PRO A 88 -9.46 7.30 -3.12
CA PRO A 88 -10.05 8.38 -2.33
C PRO A 88 -10.19 9.71 -3.09
N GLY A 89 -9.55 9.85 -4.25
CA GLY A 89 -9.55 11.06 -5.08
C GLY A 89 -10.34 10.92 -6.37
N SER A 90 -10.65 12.05 -6.98
CA SER A 90 -11.40 12.18 -8.23
C SER A 90 -10.74 13.12 -9.26
N THR A 91 -9.66 13.81 -8.89
CA THR A 91 -8.94 14.74 -9.76
C THR A 91 -7.47 14.37 -9.91
N LEU A 92 -6.82 14.84 -10.98
CA LEU A 92 -5.39 14.62 -11.24
C LEU A 92 -4.47 15.59 -10.47
N LYS A 93 -5.04 16.50 -9.68
CA LYS A 93 -4.35 17.63 -9.06
C LYS A 93 -4.46 17.63 -7.54
N GLU A 94 -4.78 16.49 -6.95
CA GLU A 94 -4.87 16.34 -5.51
C GLU A 94 -3.97 15.24 -4.97
N ILE A 95 -3.52 15.44 -3.74
CA ILE A 95 -2.90 14.41 -2.91
C ILE A 95 -3.88 14.15 -1.78
N ILE A 96 -4.28 12.90 -1.57
CA ILE A 96 -5.16 12.52 -0.46
C ILE A 96 -4.57 11.31 0.25
N MET A 97 -4.44 11.40 1.58
CA MET A 97 -4.12 10.29 2.46
C MET A 97 -5.21 10.19 3.52
N THR A 98 -5.84 9.03 3.63
CA THR A 98 -6.91 8.75 4.61
C THR A 98 -6.42 7.79 5.68
N ALA A 99 -7.00 7.88 6.87
CA ALA A 99 -6.73 6.98 7.99
C ALA A 99 -8.01 6.25 8.44
N PRO A 100 -7.91 5.09 9.12
CA PRO A 100 -9.07 4.32 9.57
C PRO A 100 -9.98 5.03 10.58
N ASP A 101 -9.48 6.07 11.26
CA ASP A 101 -10.24 6.90 12.18
C ASP A 101 -10.96 8.08 11.47
N GLY A 102 -10.86 8.16 10.14
CA GLY A 102 -11.46 9.20 9.32
C GLY A 102 -10.60 10.46 9.19
N ALA A 103 -9.38 10.48 9.72
CA ALA A 103 -8.46 11.59 9.49
C ALA A 103 -8.02 11.66 8.02
N VAL A 104 -7.84 12.89 7.52
CA VAL A 104 -7.45 13.15 6.13
C VAL A 104 -6.36 14.21 6.08
N PHE A 105 -5.30 13.91 5.33
CA PHE A 105 -4.35 14.88 4.79
C PHE A 105 -4.68 15.07 3.32
N ARG A 106 -4.94 16.31 2.88
CA ARG A 106 -5.25 16.63 1.49
C ARG A 106 -4.50 17.87 1.02
N TYR A 107 -3.97 17.83 -0.19
CA TYR A 107 -3.51 19.00 -0.91
C TYR A 107 -4.25 19.11 -2.24
N ASP A 108 -4.80 20.27 -2.55
CA ASP A 108 -5.48 20.61 -3.80
C ASP A 108 -4.69 21.68 -4.55
N ALA A 109 -4.11 21.32 -5.69
CA ALA A 109 -3.27 22.24 -6.46
C ALA A 109 -4.06 23.27 -7.27
N ASP A 110 -5.35 23.03 -7.58
CA ASP A 110 -6.19 24.02 -8.26
C ASP A 110 -6.61 25.12 -7.30
N ALA A 111 -6.95 24.75 -6.06
CA ALA A 111 -7.27 25.71 -5.01
C ALA A 111 -6.03 26.29 -4.30
N GLY A 112 -4.86 25.65 -4.45
CA GLY A 112 -3.67 25.97 -3.67
C GLY A 112 -3.87 25.74 -2.17
N ALA A 113 -4.65 24.73 -1.79
CA ALA A 113 -5.15 24.53 -0.43
C ALA A 113 -4.58 23.26 0.21
N LEU A 114 -4.01 23.39 1.40
CA LEU A 114 -3.63 22.28 2.28
C LEU A 114 -4.68 22.11 3.38
N GLU A 115 -5.18 20.90 3.55
CA GLU A 115 -6.16 20.55 4.58
C GLU A 115 -5.68 19.36 5.43
N VAL A 116 -5.76 19.50 6.74
CA VAL A 116 -5.65 18.40 7.71
C VAL A 116 -6.89 18.42 8.60
N LYS A 117 -7.72 17.38 8.51
CA LYS A 117 -9.02 17.31 9.21
C LYS A 117 -9.28 15.95 9.84
N GLY A 118 -10.26 15.90 10.75
CA GLY A 118 -10.67 14.67 11.44
C GLY A 118 -9.72 14.21 12.55
N ILE A 119 -8.61 14.93 12.78
CA ILE A 119 -7.65 14.63 13.84
C ILE A 119 -8.15 15.13 15.20
N LYS A 120 -7.73 14.45 16.28
CA LYS A 120 -7.99 14.90 17.67
C LYS A 120 -6.96 15.91 18.17
N THR A 121 -5.70 15.75 17.77
CA THR A 121 -4.57 16.58 18.21
C THR A 121 -3.57 16.74 17.08
N ALA A 122 -2.90 17.89 17.00
CA ALA A 122 -1.73 18.12 16.17
C ALA A 122 -0.56 18.56 17.06
N SER A 123 0.60 17.94 16.92
CA SER A 123 1.83 18.33 17.62
C SER A 123 2.92 18.58 16.61
N ILE A 124 3.49 19.78 16.62
CA ILE A 124 4.67 20.16 15.84
C ILE A 124 5.76 20.51 16.85
N GLN A 125 6.87 19.78 16.82
CA GLN A 125 8.01 19.98 17.70
C GLN A 125 9.24 20.25 16.83
N ALA A 126 9.95 21.33 17.14
CA ALA A 126 11.21 21.69 16.50
C ALA A 126 12.18 22.18 17.57
N ASP A 127 13.44 21.75 17.51
CA ASP A 127 14.46 22.10 18.51
C ASP A 127 14.81 23.59 18.50
N THR A 128 14.64 24.24 17.34
CA THR A 128 15.09 25.62 17.13
C THR A 128 13.94 26.58 16.90
N ARG A 129 13.10 26.36 15.89
CA ARG A 129 12.06 27.31 15.50
C ARG A 129 10.97 26.65 14.65
N ILE A 130 9.75 27.13 14.82
CA ILE A 130 8.64 26.98 13.88
C ILE A 130 8.30 28.40 13.37
N THR A 131 8.19 28.59 12.06
CA THR A 131 7.79 29.86 11.43
C THR A 131 6.46 29.67 10.73
N LEU A 132 5.54 30.62 10.94
CA LEU A 132 4.27 30.71 10.23
C LEU A 132 4.13 32.13 9.69
N ASP A 133 4.38 32.28 8.38
CA ASP A 133 4.23 33.54 7.67
C ASP A 133 2.96 33.48 6.82
N THR A 134 2.18 34.55 6.84
CA THR A 134 0.89 34.65 6.15
C THR A 134 0.79 35.97 5.39
#